data_AF-A0A7Y2TFM9-F1
#
_entry.id   AF-A0A7Y2TFM9-F1
#
_cell.length_a   1.000
_cell.length_b   1.000
_cell.length_c   1.000
_cell.angle_alpha   90.00
_cell.angle_beta   90.00
_cell.angle_gamma   90.00
#
_symmetry.space_group_name_H-M   'P 1'
#
loop_
_entity.id
_entity.type
_entity.pdbx_description
1 polymer ?
#
loop_
_entity_poly.entity_id
_entity_poly.type
_entity_poly.pdbx_seq_one_letter_code
_entity_poly.pdbx_strand_id
1 'polypeptide(L)'
;MKRSKVLMLVGVVLLASLFVLPLWNITLEAPQYPEPIGFNIHINKLADMNPNDIKNINIMNHYVGMKEIPETLPEFELFPYVVIGAILLGLIIGFKMNYKWYLVWFIIMCVLGFLGMYDFYLWEYDYGHSLSDKAAIQFKNPDGTPMAYQPPLFGTKTILNFVAHSYPRSGAYLLFTGMILSVVAFFVGRKESAL
;
A
#
# COMPACT_ATOMS: atom_id res chain seq x y z
N MET A 1 29.93 -7.28 -15.85
CA MET A 1 28.73 -6.45 -16.12
C MET A 1 28.99 -5.04 -15.63
N LYS A 2 28.48 -4.00 -16.32
CA LYS A 2 28.55 -2.61 -15.84
C LYS A 2 27.86 -2.47 -14.47
N ARG A 3 28.33 -1.58 -13.59
CA ARG A 3 27.78 -1.42 -12.23
C ARG A 3 26.35 -0.91 -12.28
N SER A 4 26.05 0.01 -13.20
CA SER A 4 24.70 0.52 -13.46
C SER A 4 23.68 -0.60 -13.73
N LYS A 5 24.07 -1.57 -14.57
CA LYS A 5 23.23 -2.74 -14.89
C LYS A 5 22.95 -3.61 -13.66
N VAL A 6 23.95 -3.85 -12.81
CA VAL A 6 23.76 -4.62 -11.58
C VAL A 6 22.77 -3.91 -10.64
N LEU A 7 22.95 -2.59 -10.44
CA LEU A 7 22.05 -1.79 -9.60
C LEU A 7 20.60 -1.82 -10.10
N MET A 8 20.40 -1.67 -11.42
CA MET A 8 19.08 -1.77 -12.02
C MET A 8 18.44 -3.15 -11.78
N LEU A 9 19.17 -4.23 -12.04
CA LEU A 9 18.65 -5.59 -11.88
C LEU A 9 18.33 -5.93 -10.43
N VAL A 10 19.20 -5.55 -9.48
CA VAL A 10 18.93 -5.71 -8.05
C VAL A 10 17.68 -4.93 -7.67
N GLY A 11 17.56 -3.67 -8.11
CA GLY A 11 16.39 -2.85 -7.82
C GLY A 11 15.08 -3.46 -8.33
N VAL A 12 15.10 -4.05 -9.53
CA VAL A 12 13.94 -4.75 -10.10
C VAL A 12 13.61 -6.03 -9.34
N VAL A 13 14.61 -6.82 -8.96
CA VAL A 13 14.40 -8.07 -8.21
C VAL A 13 13.79 -7.81 -6.83
N LEU A 14 14.08 -6.67 -6.20
CA LEU A 14 13.47 -6.30 -4.92
C LEU A 14 11.93 -6.19 -4.98
N LEU A 15 11.33 -5.89 -6.13
CA LEU A 15 9.88 -5.87 -6.29
C LEU A 15 9.25 -7.26 -6.06
N ALA A 16 10.00 -8.34 -6.28
CA ALA A 16 9.50 -9.70 -6.02
C ALA A 16 9.16 -9.92 -4.53
N SER A 17 9.73 -9.11 -3.62
CA SER A 17 9.37 -9.17 -2.20
C SER A 17 7.91 -8.86 -1.91
N LEU A 18 7.22 -8.11 -2.79
CA LEU A 18 5.81 -7.76 -2.66
C LEU A 18 4.86 -8.97 -2.67
N PHE A 19 5.30 -10.11 -3.24
CA PHE A 19 4.51 -11.34 -3.25
C PHE A 19 4.51 -12.08 -1.90
N VAL A 20 5.41 -11.71 -0.99
CA VAL A 20 5.60 -12.40 0.29
C VAL A 20 5.36 -11.46 1.46
N LEU A 21 5.84 -10.22 1.35
CA LEU A 21 5.82 -9.24 2.43
C LEU A 21 4.61 -8.30 2.31
N PRO A 22 4.08 -7.83 3.45
CA PRO A 22 3.02 -6.83 3.45
C PRO A 22 3.52 -5.50 2.90
N LEU A 23 2.70 -4.86 2.08
CA LEU A 23 2.97 -3.53 1.52
C LEU A 23 2.67 -2.46 2.56
N TRP A 24 1.53 -2.59 3.24
CA TRP A 24 1.00 -1.60 4.16
C TRP A 24 0.34 -2.26 5.36
N ASN A 25 0.05 -1.49 6.39
CA ASN A 25 -0.69 -1.97 7.55
C ASN A 25 -1.51 -0.84 8.15
N ILE A 26 -2.72 -1.21 8.56
CA ILE A 26 -3.61 -0.36 9.32
C ILE A 26 -3.84 -1.02 10.68
N THR A 27 -3.66 -0.27 11.76
CA THR A 27 -3.98 -0.69 13.13
C THR A 27 -4.93 0.29 13.78
N LEU A 28 -5.68 -0.23 14.73
CA LEU A 28 -6.65 0.49 15.53
C LEU A 28 -6.40 0.18 16.99
N GLU A 29 -6.06 1.22 17.75
CA GLU A 29 -6.06 1.18 19.20
C GLU A 29 -7.46 1.55 19.68
N ALA A 30 -8.01 0.71 20.56
CA ALA A 30 -9.39 0.78 21.01
C ALA A 30 -9.42 0.48 22.51
N PRO A 31 -10.17 1.22 23.34
CA PRO A 31 -10.24 0.96 24.78
C PRO A 31 -10.71 -0.46 25.15
N GLN A 32 -11.41 -1.13 24.24
CA GLN A 32 -11.94 -2.49 24.41
C GLN A 32 -10.90 -3.59 24.15
N TYR A 33 -9.79 -3.26 23.48
CA TYR A 33 -8.74 -4.22 23.12
C TYR A 33 -7.43 -3.85 23.83
N PRO A 34 -6.88 -4.75 24.68
CA PRO A 34 -5.62 -4.47 25.39
C PRO A 34 -4.43 -4.26 24.45
N GLU A 35 -4.43 -4.97 23.32
CA GLU A 35 -3.45 -4.86 22.25
C GLU A 35 -4.11 -4.25 21.01
N PRO A 36 -3.38 -3.47 20.19
CA PRO A 36 -3.91 -2.94 18.95
C PRO A 36 -4.33 -4.07 18.00
N ILE A 37 -5.52 -3.92 17.39
CA ILE A 37 -6.01 -4.82 16.34
C ILE A 37 -5.72 -4.21 14.98
N GLY A 38 -5.49 -5.03 13.95
CA GLY A 38 -5.23 -4.49 12.63
C GLY A 38 -5.13 -5.52 11.54
N PHE A 39 -4.80 -5.04 10.34
CA PHE A 39 -4.60 -5.91 9.18
C PHE A 39 -3.46 -5.41 8.31
N ASN A 40 -2.81 -6.37 7.67
CA ASN A 40 -1.77 -6.18 6.70
C ASN A 40 -2.38 -6.18 5.30
N ILE A 41 -1.98 -5.21 4.49
CA ILE A 41 -2.36 -5.11 3.09
C ILE A 41 -1.22 -5.71 2.28
N HIS A 42 -1.50 -6.84 1.65
CA HIS A 42 -0.64 -7.46 0.64
C HIS A 42 -1.15 -7.07 -0.75
N ILE A 43 -0.30 -7.21 -1.77
CA ILE A 43 -0.70 -6.88 -3.15
C ILE A 43 -1.86 -7.73 -3.69
N ASN A 44 -2.22 -8.83 -3.02
CA ASN A 44 -3.24 -9.77 -3.46
C ASN A 44 -4.29 -10.12 -2.40
N LYS A 45 -4.20 -9.57 -1.18
CA LYS A 45 -5.12 -9.88 -0.08
C LYS A 45 -4.99 -8.91 1.09
N LEU A 46 -6.03 -8.88 1.91
CA LEU A 46 -5.93 -8.43 3.30
C LEU A 46 -5.63 -9.63 4.19
N ALA A 47 -4.77 -9.44 5.18
CA ALA A 47 -4.41 -10.48 6.13
C ALA A 47 -4.45 -9.93 7.55
N ASP A 48 -4.89 -10.75 8.49
CA ASP A 48 -4.85 -10.44 9.91
C ASP A 48 -3.44 -9.99 10.36
N MET A 49 -3.38 -8.97 11.22
CA MET A 49 -2.15 -8.66 11.95
C MET A 49 -1.96 -9.64 13.10
N ASN A 50 -3.00 -9.81 13.92
CA ASN A 50 -3.13 -10.89 14.91
C ASN A 50 -4.36 -11.76 14.59
N PRO A 51 -4.41 -13.01 15.08
CA PRO A 51 -5.50 -13.93 14.76
C PRO A 51 -6.89 -13.35 15.08
N ASN A 52 -7.76 -13.30 14.05
CA ASN A 52 -9.13 -12.79 14.11
C ASN A 52 -9.28 -11.25 14.18
N ASP A 53 -8.22 -10.48 13.94
CA ASP A 53 -8.32 -9.02 13.97
C ASP A 53 -9.32 -8.46 12.96
N ILE A 54 -9.31 -8.91 11.70
CA ILE A 54 -10.27 -8.46 10.68
C ILE A 54 -11.71 -8.78 11.12
N LYS A 55 -11.92 -9.97 11.69
CA LYS A 55 -13.23 -10.38 12.21
C LYS A 55 -13.68 -9.47 13.36
N ASN A 56 -12.80 -9.16 14.30
CA ASN A 56 -13.06 -8.28 15.43
C ASN A 56 -13.39 -6.84 14.97
N ILE A 57 -12.66 -6.34 13.96
CA ILE A 57 -12.95 -5.05 13.33
C ILE A 57 -14.31 -5.08 12.64
N ASN A 58 -14.64 -6.14 11.89
CA ASN A 58 -15.93 -6.25 11.20
C ASN A 58 -17.13 -6.30 12.18
N ILE A 59 -16.97 -6.97 13.33
CA ILE A 59 -17.98 -6.94 14.40
C ILE A 59 -18.20 -5.50 14.86
N MET A 60 -17.13 -4.75 15.09
CA MET A 60 -17.23 -3.35 15.50
C MET A 60 -17.88 -2.48 14.41
N ASN A 61 -17.46 -2.65 13.15
CA ASN A 61 -17.99 -1.94 11.99
C ASN A 61 -19.51 -2.11 11.87
N HIS A 62 -20.01 -3.33 12.08
CA HIS A 62 -21.43 -3.63 12.06
C HIS A 62 -22.24 -2.74 13.02
N TYR A 63 -21.72 -2.47 14.22
CA TYR A 63 -22.41 -1.64 15.21
C TYR A 63 -22.40 -0.15 14.88
N VAL A 64 -21.35 0.36 14.24
CA VAL A 64 -21.20 1.77 13.84
C VAL A 64 -21.63 2.06 12.41
N GLY A 65 -22.10 1.04 11.69
CA GLY A 65 -22.60 1.15 10.33
C GLY A 65 -21.54 1.20 9.24
N MET A 66 -20.28 0.90 9.55
CA MET A 66 -19.21 0.81 8.56
C MET A 66 -19.34 -0.47 7.72
N LYS A 67 -18.78 -0.43 6.51
CA LYS A 67 -18.67 -1.61 5.65
C LYS A 67 -17.80 -2.68 6.32
N GLU A 68 -18.09 -3.94 6.04
CA GLU A 68 -17.16 -5.01 6.38
C GLU A 68 -15.90 -4.87 5.52
N ILE A 69 -14.74 -5.07 6.14
CA ILE A 69 -13.48 -5.28 5.45
C ILE A 69 -13.59 -6.63 4.74
N PRO A 70 -13.59 -6.66 3.39
CA PRO A 70 -13.72 -7.90 2.65
C PRO A 70 -12.41 -8.69 2.70
N GLU A 71 -12.49 -10.01 2.52
CA GLU A 71 -11.29 -10.85 2.43
C GLU A 71 -10.46 -10.52 1.18
N THR A 72 -11.11 -10.10 0.11
CA THR A 72 -10.49 -9.73 -1.18
C THR A 72 -11.14 -8.49 -1.77
N LEU A 73 -10.31 -7.64 -2.38
CA LEU A 73 -10.76 -6.51 -3.21
C LEU A 73 -10.60 -6.86 -4.70
N PRO A 74 -11.48 -6.40 -5.61
CA PRO A 74 -11.35 -6.67 -7.05
C PRO A 74 -9.96 -6.31 -7.61
N GLU A 75 -9.36 -5.24 -7.10
CA GLU A 75 -8.07 -4.71 -7.53
C GLU A 75 -6.90 -5.66 -7.19
N PHE A 76 -7.07 -6.55 -6.21
CA PHE A 76 -6.08 -7.56 -5.84
C PHE A 76 -5.89 -8.65 -6.88
N GLU A 77 -6.84 -8.80 -7.81
CA GLU A 77 -6.61 -9.66 -8.97
C GLU A 77 -5.67 -8.99 -9.97
N LEU A 78 -5.69 -7.66 -10.08
CA LEU A 78 -4.92 -6.90 -11.05
C LEU A 78 -3.49 -6.61 -10.59
N PHE A 79 -3.31 -6.22 -9.33
CA PHE A 79 -2.00 -5.79 -8.81
C PHE A 79 -0.87 -6.81 -8.99
N PRO A 80 -1.05 -8.13 -8.76
CA PRO A 80 -0.02 -9.12 -9.02
C PRO A 80 0.47 -9.10 -10.48
N TYR A 81 -0.43 -8.99 -11.45
CA TYR A 81 -0.06 -8.92 -12.86
C TYR A 81 0.67 -7.62 -13.22
N VAL A 82 0.26 -6.50 -12.63
CA VAL A 82 0.94 -5.21 -12.80
C VAL A 82 2.37 -5.29 -12.27
N VAL A 83 2.57 -5.88 -11.08
CA VAL A 83 3.90 -6.05 -10.48
C VAL A 83 4.76 -7.02 -11.31
N ILE A 84 4.21 -8.15 -11.77
CA ILE A 84 4.93 -9.07 -12.67
C ILE A 84 5.35 -8.35 -13.95
N GLY A 85 4.43 -7.60 -14.57
CA GLY A 85 4.70 -6.80 -15.77
C GLY A 85 5.82 -5.78 -15.54
N ALA A 86 5.80 -5.08 -14.41
CA ALA A 86 6.84 -4.12 -14.03
C ALA A 86 8.20 -4.78 -13.82
N ILE A 87 8.24 -5.97 -13.20
CA ILE A 87 9.45 -6.78 -13.02
C ILE A 87 9.99 -7.21 -14.38
N LEU A 88 9.17 -7.82 -15.24
CA LEU A 88 9.60 -8.30 -16.56
C LEU A 88 10.12 -7.15 -17.42
N LEU A 89 9.40 -6.02 -17.45
CA LEU A 89 9.84 -4.81 -18.15
C LEU A 89 11.17 -4.29 -17.59
N GLY A 90 11.31 -4.24 -16.27
CA GLY A 90 12.55 -3.84 -15.61
C GLY A 90 13.73 -4.73 -15.93
N LEU A 91 13.53 -6.05 -15.99
CA LEU A 91 14.55 -7.02 -16.38
C LEU A 91 14.93 -6.84 -17.85
N ILE A 92 13.96 -6.68 -18.76
CA ILE A 92 14.22 -6.40 -20.18
C ILE A 92 15.07 -5.13 -20.33
N ILE A 93 14.69 -4.06 -19.64
CA ILE A 93 15.41 -2.79 -19.63
C ILE A 93 16.83 -2.98 -19.08
N GLY A 94 16.99 -3.65 -17.94
CA GLY A 94 18.28 -3.91 -17.33
C GLY A 94 19.20 -4.75 -18.22
N PHE A 95 18.67 -5.75 -18.92
CA PHE A 95 19.47 -6.64 -19.76
C PHE A 95 19.80 -6.09 -21.13
N LYS A 96 18.83 -5.48 -21.82
CA LYS A 96 18.91 -5.14 -23.25
C LYS A 96 19.06 -3.65 -23.54
N MET A 97 18.70 -2.76 -22.61
CA MET A 97 18.61 -1.32 -22.87
C MET A 97 19.77 -0.54 -22.21
N ASN A 98 19.87 0.75 -22.54
CA ASN A 98 20.89 1.65 -22.01
C ASN A 98 20.40 2.42 -20.76
N TYR A 99 21.33 3.13 -20.10
CA TYR A 99 21.08 3.81 -18.83
C TYR A 99 19.90 4.80 -18.86
N LYS A 100 19.58 5.41 -20.01
CA LYS A 100 18.47 6.37 -20.12
C LYS A 100 17.12 5.72 -19.81
N TRP A 101 16.97 4.44 -20.14
CA TRP A 101 15.75 3.68 -19.91
C TRP A 101 15.53 3.34 -18.43
N TYR A 102 16.57 3.42 -17.58
CA TYR A 102 16.40 3.22 -16.13
C TYR A 102 15.56 4.35 -15.52
N LEU A 103 15.73 5.58 -16.03
CA LEU A 103 14.88 6.71 -15.65
C LEU A 103 13.45 6.58 -16.18
N VAL A 104 13.28 6.06 -17.41
CA VAL A 104 11.95 5.79 -17.96
C VAL A 104 11.21 4.76 -17.10
N TRP A 105 11.87 3.67 -16.72
CA TRP A 105 11.31 2.68 -15.81
C TRP A 105 10.94 3.27 -14.45
N PHE A 106 11.81 4.10 -13.86
CA PHE A 106 11.51 4.81 -12.62
C PHE A 106 10.25 5.68 -12.72
N ILE A 107 10.11 6.45 -13.81
CA ILE A 107 8.91 7.29 -14.05
C ILE A 107 7.66 6.42 -14.15
N ILE A 108 7.71 5.31 -14.87
CA ILE A 108 6.60 4.34 -14.95
C ILE A 108 6.24 3.84 -13.54
N MET A 109 7.22 3.47 -12.74
CA MET A 109 6.99 3.01 -11.36
C MET A 109 6.37 4.09 -10.48
N CYS A 110 6.77 5.36 -10.63
CA CYS A 110 6.13 6.48 -9.92
C CYS A 110 4.66 6.65 -10.31
N VAL A 111 4.34 6.52 -11.61
CA VAL A 111 2.95 6.59 -12.09
C VAL A 111 2.14 5.43 -11.53
N LEU A 112 2.65 4.19 -11.60
CA LEU A 112 1.97 3.01 -11.04
C LEU A 112 1.78 3.13 -9.51
N GLY A 113 2.80 3.60 -8.79
CA GLY A 113 2.70 3.83 -7.35
C GLY A 113 1.67 4.91 -7.00
N PHE A 114 1.63 6.01 -7.76
CA PHE A 114 0.61 7.05 -7.57
C PHE A 114 -0.80 6.51 -7.81
N LEU A 115 -1.01 5.75 -8.89
CA LEU A 115 -2.30 5.12 -9.17
C LEU A 115 -2.72 4.16 -8.06
N GLY A 116 -1.80 3.35 -7.53
CA GLY A 116 -2.08 2.47 -6.40
C GLY A 116 -2.44 3.23 -5.11
N MET A 117 -1.75 4.33 -4.81
CA MET A 117 -2.09 5.16 -3.64
C MET A 117 -3.42 5.91 -3.82
N TYR A 118 -3.74 6.32 -5.04
CA TYR A 118 -5.02 6.96 -5.35
C TYR A 118 -6.19 5.98 -5.21
N ASP A 119 -6.01 4.76 -5.73
CA ASP A 119 -6.97 3.66 -5.56
C ASP A 119 -7.19 3.33 -4.07
N PHE A 120 -6.10 3.22 -3.30
CA PHE A 120 -6.16 3.02 -1.86
C PHE A 120 -6.92 4.15 -1.14
N TYR A 121 -6.69 5.41 -1.52
CA TYR A 121 -7.45 6.54 -0.99
C TYR A 121 -8.96 6.45 -1.30
N LEU A 122 -9.33 6.05 -2.52
CA LEU A 122 -10.75 5.89 -2.89
C LEU A 122 -11.42 4.80 -2.05
N TRP A 123 -10.74 3.67 -1.86
CA TRP A 123 -11.23 2.59 -1.01
C TRP A 123 -11.40 3.05 0.44
N GLU A 124 -10.38 3.69 1.04
CA GLU A 124 -10.47 4.20 2.41
C GLU A 124 -11.58 5.24 2.57
N TYR A 125 -11.72 6.14 1.60
CA TYR A 125 -12.74 7.18 1.63
C TYR A 125 -14.13 6.58 1.62
N ASP A 126 -14.40 5.65 0.70
CA ASP A 126 -15.68 4.93 0.63
C ASP A 126 -15.94 4.12 1.91
N TYR A 127 -14.92 3.42 2.41
CA TYR A 127 -15.00 2.68 3.68
C TYR A 127 -15.35 3.58 4.88
N GLY A 128 -14.80 4.80 4.93
CA GLY A 128 -14.98 5.74 6.02
C GLY A 128 -16.25 6.60 5.97
N HIS A 129 -16.87 6.76 4.79
CA HIS A 129 -18.00 7.68 4.57
C HIS A 129 -19.32 7.00 4.19
N SER A 130 -19.28 5.74 3.71
CA SER A 130 -20.47 5.00 3.34
C SER A 130 -21.06 4.24 4.53
N LEU A 131 -21.70 4.99 5.43
CA LEU A 131 -22.26 4.47 6.68
C LEU A 131 -23.74 4.09 6.55
N SER A 132 -24.14 3.01 7.22
CA SER A 132 -25.53 2.56 7.29
C SER A 132 -26.38 3.40 8.24
N ASP A 133 -27.49 3.93 7.73
CA ASP A 133 -28.51 4.64 8.54
C ASP A 133 -29.22 3.76 9.57
N LYS A 134 -29.02 2.43 9.51
CA LYS A 134 -29.62 1.45 10.44
C LYS A 134 -28.66 0.99 11.55
N ALA A 135 -27.47 1.59 11.64
CA ALA A 135 -26.49 1.25 12.67
C ALA A 135 -27.04 1.46 14.09
N ALA A 136 -26.68 0.57 15.01
CA ALA A 136 -27.08 0.69 16.41
C ALA A 136 -26.48 1.92 17.09
N ILE A 137 -25.28 2.33 16.66
CA ILE A 137 -24.55 3.49 17.18
C ILE A 137 -24.27 4.45 16.04
N GLN A 138 -24.75 5.69 16.16
CA GLN A 138 -24.55 6.74 15.18
C GLN A 138 -23.94 7.96 15.84
N PHE A 139 -22.67 8.23 15.52
CA PHE A 139 -22.03 9.47 15.93
C PHE A 139 -22.29 10.55 14.87
N LYS A 140 -22.63 11.75 15.34
CA LYS A 140 -22.86 12.92 14.51
C LYS A 140 -21.88 14.02 14.88
N ASN A 141 -21.46 14.77 13.86
CA ASN A 141 -20.71 16.00 14.04
C ASN A 141 -21.59 17.08 14.72
N PRO A 142 -21.00 18.18 15.24
CA PRO A 142 -21.76 19.27 15.86
C PRO A 142 -22.81 19.92 14.92
N ASP A 143 -22.63 19.80 13.61
CA ASP A 143 -23.55 20.29 12.57
C ASP A 143 -24.68 19.29 12.24
N GLY A 144 -24.70 18.12 12.88
CA GLY A 144 -25.71 17.08 12.69
C GLY A 144 -25.43 16.08 11.55
N THR A 145 -24.33 16.25 10.81
CA THR A 145 -23.91 15.29 9.76
C THR A 145 -23.32 14.00 10.36
N PRO A 146 -23.42 12.83 9.70
CA PRO A 146 -22.76 11.61 10.16
C PRO A 146 -21.25 11.81 10.28
N MET A 147 -20.65 11.37 11.39
CA MET A 147 -19.21 11.43 11.58
C MET A 147 -18.52 10.35 10.74
N ALA A 148 -17.55 10.75 9.91
CA ALA A 148 -16.77 9.82 9.10
C ALA A 148 -15.69 9.13 9.94
N TYR A 149 -15.48 7.83 9.69
CA TYR A 149 -14.47 7.01 10.37
C TYR A 149 -13.27 6.69 9.48
N GLN A 150 -13.02 7.51 8.46
CA GLN A 150 -11.92 7.28 7.52
C GLN A 150 -10.57 7.23 8.27
N PRO A 151 -9.85 6.08 8.22
CA PRO A 151 -8.47 5.99 8.68
C PRO A 151 -7.56 6.97 7.90
N PRO A 152 -6.39 7.34 8.44
CA PRO A 152 -5.45 8.14 7.66
C PRO A 152 -4.86 7.30 6.53
N LEU A 153 -4.71 7.87 5.33
CA LEU A 153 -3.95 7.22 4.23
C LEU A 153 -2.49 6.94 4.64
N PHE A 154 -1.93 7.88 5.42
CA PHE A 154 -0.61 7.75 6.02
C PHE A 154 -0.58 8.54 7.34
N GLY A 155 -0.02 7.94 8.39
CA GLY A 155 0.16 8.57 9.68
C GLY A 155 -0.81 8.06 10.74
N THR A 156 -1.12 8.90 11.70
CA THR A 156 -1.95 8.58 12.87
C THR A 156 -3.09 9.56 12.99
N LYS A 157 -4.31 9.07 13.24
CA LYS A 157 -5.50 9.90 13.43
C LYS A 157 -6.35 9.34 14.56
N THR A 158 -6.73 10.21 15.50
CA THR A 158 -7.71 9.87 16.52
C THR A 158 -9.12 10.09 15.97
N ILE A 159 -9.96 9.08 16.10
CA ILE A 159 -11.36 9.07 15.67
C ILE A 159 -12.18 8.67 16.90
N LEU A 160 -12.85 9.64 17.51
CA LEU A 160 -13.51 9.46 18.82
C LEU A 160 -12.52 8.96 19.89
N ASN A 161 -12.74 7.75 20.41
CA ASN A 161 -11.90 7.10 21.40
C ASN A 161 -10.92 6.10 20.78
N PHE A 162 -10.85 6.03 19.46
CA PHE A 162 -9.96 5.12 18.74
C PHE A 162 -8.78 5.87 18.15
N VAL A 163 -7.62 5.22 18.09
CA VAL A 163 -6.44 5.76 17.40
C VAL A 163 -6.11 4.84 16.24
N ALA A 164 -6.23 5.36 15.02
CA ALA A 164 -5.90 4.62 13.81
C ALA A 164 -4.50 4.99 13.33
N HIS A 165 -3.66 3.99 13.07
CA HIS A 165 -2.34 4.14 12.48
C HIS A 165 -2.29 3.48 11.11
N SER A 166 -1.71 4.15 10.12
CA SER A 166 -1.57 3.65 8.75
C SER A 166 -0.16 3.91 8.25
N TYR A 167 0.61 2.84 8.03
CA TYR A 167 2.03 2.94 7.71
C TYR A 167 2.51 1.88 6.70
N PRO A 168 3.52 2.24 5.88
CA PRO A 168 4.20 1.28 5.02
C PRO A 168 4.87 0.18 5.83
N ARG A 169 4.91 -1.02 5.25
CA ARG A 169 5.61 -2.17 5.81
C ARG A 169 6.80 -2.57 4.94
N SER A 170 7.39 -3.71 5.28
CA SER A 170 8.63 -4.22 4.68
C SER A 170 8.58 -4.32 3.15
N GLY A 171 7.44 -4.71 2.57
CA GLY A 171 7.25 -4.74 1.12
C GLY A 171 7.39 -3.34 0.49
N ALA A 172 6.78 -2.32 1.10
CA ALA A 172 6.91 -0.94 0.61
C ALA A 172 8.35 -0.42 0.71
N TYR A 173 9.05 -0.69 1.83
CA TYR A 173 10.44 -0.26 1.97
C TYR A 173 11.37 -0.89 0.93
N LEU A 174 11.17 -2.17 0.57
CA LEU A 174 11.95 -2.83 -0.47
C LEU A 174 11.59 -2.32 -1.87
N LEU A 175 10.31 -2.04 -2.14
CA LEU A 175 9.87 -1.37 -3.37
C LEU A 175 10.56 0.00 -3.52
N PHE A 176 10.51 0.86 -2.51
CA PHE A 176 11.16 2.17 -2.54
C PHE A 176 12.67 2.06 -2.70
N THR A 177 13.31 1.11 -2.02
CA THR A 177 14.74 0.83 -2.19
C THR A 177 15.04 0.43 -3.64
N GLY A 178 14.22 -0.43 -4.24
CA GLY A 178 14.36 -0.82 -5.64
C GLY A 178 14.21 0.36 -6.62
N MET A 179 13.26 1.26 -6.35
CA MET A 179 13.09 2.50 -7.12
C MET A 179 14.28 3.45 -6.97
N ILE A 180 14.83 3.61 -5.77
CA ILE A 180 16.04 4.43 -5.55
C ILE A 180 17.23 3.83 -6.31
N LEU A 181 17.39 2.51 -6.30
CA LEU A 181 18.47 1.84 -7.02
C LEU A 181 18.39 2.06 -8.54
N SER A 182 17.20 2.15 -9.14
CA SER A 182 17.07 2.44 -10.58
C SER A 182 17.50 3.87 -10.92
N VAL A 183 17.23 4.84 -10.03
CA VAL A 183 17.73 6.22 -10.16
C VAL A 183 19.24 6.28 -10.00
N VAL A 184 19.80 5.60 -9.00
CA VAL A 184 21.26 5.51 -8.83
C VAL A 184 21.90 4.84 -10.05
N ALA A 185 21.29 3.77 -10.57
CA ALA A 185 21.73 3.09 -11.79
C ALA A 185 21.78 4.04 -12.99
N PHE A 186 20.79 4.93 -13.15
CA PHE A 186 20.80 5.96 -14.20
C PHE A 186 22.03 6.88 -14.10
N PHE A 187 22.29 7.43 -12.91
CA PHE A 187 23.44 8.34 -12.73
C PHE A 187 24.79 7.63 -12.90
N VAL A 188 24.92 6.40 -12.40
CA VAL A 188 26.12 5.58 -12.60
C VAL A 188 26.31 5.26 -14.09
N GLY A 189 25.24 4.85 -14.77
CA GLY A 189 25.29 4.51 -16.19
C GLY A 189 25.62 5.71 -17.07
N ARG A 190 25.15 6.91 -16.71
CA ARG A 190 25.54 8.16 -17.37
C ARG A 190 27.04 8.43 -17.27
N LYS A 191 27.65 8.19 -16.10
CA LYS A 191 29.10 8.34 -15.89
C LYS A 191 29.89 7.29 -16.68
N GLU A 192 29.44 6.02 -16.68
CA GLU A 192 30.04 4.91 -17.43
C GLU A 192 29.92 5.04 -18.96
N SER A 193 29.13 6.00 -19.46
CA SER A 193 28.99 6.31 -20.89
C SER A 193 29.76 7.56 -21.31
N ALA A 194 30.25 8.35 -20.34
CA ALA A 194 31.07 9.54 -20.59
C ALA A 194 32.58 9.25 -20.49
N LEU A 195 32.94 8.04 -20.04
CA LEU A 195 34.29 7.46 -20.04
C LEU A 195 34.45 6.57 -21.27
#